data_AF-A0A2U3NJ76-F1
#
_entry.id   AF-A0A2U3NJ76-F1
#
_cell.length_a   1.000
_cell.length_b   1.000
_cell.length_c   1.000
_cell.angle_alpha   90.00
_cell.angle_beta   90.00
_cell.angle_gamma   90.00
#
_symmetry.space_group_name_H-M   'P 1'
#
loop_
_entity.id
_entity.type
_entity.pdbx_description
1 polymer ?
#
loop_
_entity_poly.entity_id
_entity_poly.type
_entity_poly.pdbx_seq_one_letter_code
_entity_poly.pdbx_strand_id
1 'polypeptide(L)'
;MTQDDPPLTLARLAGQYGLKTLDADRAAEKLGLKLRRGAAKVMPWQEEKLRPELARMKAEKDYRSYRAAQDAADDYREHLANKETARLGFTNTEMARQLAPILKRMQDETGSG
;
A
#
# COMPACT_ATOMS: atom_id res chain seq x y z
N MET A 1 -31.80 -32.66 1.05
CA MET A 1 -31.41 -31.67 2.07
C MET A 1 -30.79 -30.50 1.35
N THR A 2 -31.57 -29.51 0.93
CA THR A 2 -31.03 -28.23 0.46
C THR A 2 -30.56 -27.48 1.69
N GLN A 3 -29.25 -27.37 1.89
CA GLN A 3 -28.72 -26.41 2.85
C GLN A 3 -29.28 -25.05 2.45
N ASP A 4 -30.19 -24.51 3.26
CA ASP A 4 -30.65 -23.13 3.16
C ASP A 4 -29.46 -22.23 3.50
N ASP A 5 -28.60 -22.01 2.51
CA ASP A 5 -27.54 -21.02 2.62
C ASP A 5 -28.20 -19.67 2.96
N PRO A 6 -27.75 -18.98 4.03
CA PRO A 6 -28.34 -17.72 4.40
C PRO A 6 -28.27 -16.77 3.20
N PRO A 7 -29.35 -16.02 2.90
CA PRO A 7 -29.41 -15.16 1.74
C PRO A 7 -28.18 -14.26 1.69
N LEU A 8 -27.53 -14.18 0.52
CA LEU A 8 -26.36 -13.33 0.35
C LEU A 8 -26.77 -11.88 0.61
N THR A 9 -26.18 -11.28 1.64
CA THR A 9 -26.41 -9.87 1.98
C THR A 9 -25.27 -9.02 1.48
N LEU A 10 -25.53 -7.73 1.30
CA LEU A 10 -24.52 -6.78 0.85
C LEU A 10 -23.33 -6.71 1.82
N ALA A 11 -23.60 -6.78 3.13
CA ALA A 11 -22.54 -6.84 4.15
C ALA A 11 -21.71 -8.14 4.05
N ARG A 12 -22.36 -9.28 3.79
CA ARG A 12 -21.65 -10.56 3.61
C ARG A 12 -20.78 -10.53 2.36
N LEU A 13 -21.31 -10.00 1.25
CA LEU A 13 -20.56 -9.82 0.02
C LEU A 13 -19.38 -8.86 0.23
N ALA A 14 -19.56 -7.72 0.90
CA ALA A 14 -18.48 -6.81 1.26
C ALA A 14 -17.38 -7.50 2.09
N GLY A 15 -17.79 -8.30 3.07
CA GLY A 15 -16.90 -9.05 3.96
C GLY A 15 -16.01 -10.04 3.20
N GLN A 16 -16.51 -10.69 2.15
CA GLN A 16 -15.71 -11.58 1.29
C GLN A 16 -14.54 -10.87 0.61
N TYR A 17 -14.66 -9.56 0.36
CA TYR A 17 -13.61 -8.73 -0.23
C TYR A 17 -12.78 -7.96 0.82
N GLY A 18 -13.02 -8.17 2.13
CA GLY A 18 -12.36 -7.40 3.19
C GLY A 18 -12.73 -5.91 3.17
N LEU A 19 -13.89 -5.56 2.62
CA LEU A 19 -14.41 -4.21 2.52
C LEU A 19 -15.43 -3.92 3.61
N LYS A 20 -15.59 -2.64 3.96
CA LYS A 20 -16.64 -2.24 4.90
C LYS A 20 -17.99 -2.28 4.19
N THR A 21 -19.06 -2.48 4.95
CA THR A 21 -20.42 -2.42 4.42
C THR A 21 -20.72 -1.10 3.68
N LEU A 22 -20.21 0.03 4.20
CA LEU A 22 -20.34 1.34 3.56
C LEU A 22 -19.65 1.41 2.19
N ASP A 23 -18.57 0.67 1.97
CA ASP A 23 -17.89 0.61 0.67
C ASP A 23 -18.77 -0.11 -0.36
N ALA A 24 -19.44 -1.19 0.08
CA ALA A 24 -20.38 -1.92 -0.76
C ALA A 24 -21.70 -1.16 -1.00
N ASP A 25 -22.16 -0.36 -0.03
CA ASP A 25 -23.29 0.56 -0.24
C ASP A 25 -22.94 1.58 -1.34
N ARG A 26 -21.74 2.18 -1.31
CA ARG A 26 -21.27 3.09 -2.38
C ARG A 26 -21.16 2.39 -3.74
N ALA A 27 -20.68 1.15 -3.77
CA ALA A 27 -20.62 0.36 -5.00
C ALA A 27 -22.04 0.12 -5.57
N ALA A 28 -23.00 -0.20 -4.71
CA ALA A 28 -24.39 -0.37 -5.10
C ALA A 28 -25.00 0.94 -5.62
N GLU A 29 -24.78 2.06 -4.95
CA GLU A 29 -25.21 3.39 -5.39
C GLU A 29 -24.62 3.76 -6.75
N LYS A 30 -23.31 3.56 -6.94
CA LYS A 30 -22.62 3.81 -8.21
C LYS A 30 -23.21 2.99 -9.36
N LEU A 31 -23.64 1.76 -9.09
CA LEU A 31 -24.27 0.86 -10.06
C LEU A 31 -25.78 1.09 -10.21
N GLY A 32 -26.36 2.07 -9.49
CA GLY A 32 -27.80 2.35 -9.51
C GLY A 32 -28.66 1.25 -8.87
N LEU A 33 -28.06 0.39 -8.04
CA LEU A 33 -28.74 -0.71 -7.38
C LEU A 33 -29.45 -0.20 -6.13
N LYS A 34 -30.75 -0.48 -6.00
CA LYS A 34 -31.56 -0.11 -4.82
C LYS A 34 -31.34 -1.08 -3.65
N LEU A 35 -30.08 -1.24 -3.21
CA LEU A 35 -29.72 -2.03 -2.04
C LEU A 35 -29.58 -1.08 -0.85
N ARG A 36 -30.64 -0.97 -0.04
CA ARG A 36 -30.63 -0.09 1.14
C ARG A 36 -30.06 -0.86 2.34
N ARG A 37 -28.85 -0.48 2.75
CA ARG A 37 -28.13 -0.95 3.96
C ARG A 37 -27.53 -2.35 3.82
N GLY A 38 -26.54 -2.66 4.66
CA GLY A 38 -25.81 -3.92 4.65
C GLY A 38 -26.62 -5.22 4.75
N ALA A 39 -27.81 -5.18 5.36
CA ALA A 39 -28.70 -6.35 5.44
C ALA A 39 -29.54 -6.57 4.16
N ALA A 40 -29.40 -5.70 3.16
CA ALA A 40 -30.09 -5.86 1.88
C ALA A 40 -29.68 -7.19 1.23
N LYS A 41 -30.69 -7.99 0.86
CA LYS A 41 -30.49 -9.21 0.09
C LYS A 41 -30.01 -8.83 -1.31
N VAL A 42 -28.93 -9.47 -1.73
CA VAL A 42 -28.33 -9.30 -3.05
C VAL A 42 -28.87 -10.41 -3.94
N MET A 43 -29.57 -10.03 -5.01
CA MET A 43 -30.02 -10.97 -6.03
C MET A 43 -28.82 -11.40 -6.90
N PRO A 44 -28.85 -12.59 -7.53
CA PRO A 44 -27.72 -13.07 -8.34
C PRO A 44 -27.24 -12.08 -9.42
N TRP A 45 -28.17 -11.46 -10.14
CA TRP A 45 -27.83 -10.45 -11.17
C TRP A 45 -27.21 -9.17 -10.58
N GLN A 46 -27.50 -8.84 -9.31
CA GLN A 46 -26.88 -7.71 -8.60
C GLN A 46 -25.49 -8.08 -8.14
N GLU A 47 -25.30 -9.32 -7.67
CA GLU A 47 -24.01 -9.86 -7.29
C GLU A 47 -23.03 -9.85 -8.47
N GLU A 48 -23.46 -10.31 -9.65
CA GLU A 48 -22.64 -10.29 -10.87
C GLU A 48 -22.12 -8.89 -11.21
N LYS A 49 -22.92 -7.84 -10.96
CA LYS A 49 -22.51 -6.45 -11.16
C LYS A 49 -21.63 -5.91 -10.04
N LEU A 50 -21.89 -6.31 -8.79
CA LEU A 50 -21.19 -5.83 -7.61
C LEU A 50 -19.78 -6.41 -7.49
N ARG A 51 -19.61 -7.71 -7.73
CA ARG A 51 -18.31 -8.41 -7.61
C ARG A 51 -17.14 -7.70 -8.30
N PRO A 52 -17.21 -7.30 -9.58
CA PRO A 52 -16.10 -6.62 -10.24
C PRO A 52 -15.82 -5.23 -9.64
N GLU A 53 -16.85 -4.48 -9.23
CA GLU A 53 -16.66 -3.17 -8.61
C GLU A 53 -16.02 -3.30 -7.22
N LEU A 54 -16.46 -4.27 -6.41
CA LEU A 54 -15.87 -4.57 -5.10
C LEU A 54 -14.42 -5.03 -5.23
N ALA A 55 -14.11 -5.88 -6.21
CA ALA A 55 -12.74 -6.29 -6.50
C ALA A 55 -11.85 -5.09 -6.85
N ARG A 56 -12.35 -4.16 -7.69
CA ARG A 56 -11.64 -2.93 -8.06
C ARG A 56 -11.38 -2.04 -6.85
N MET A 57 -12.39 -1.84 -6.00
CA MET A 57 -12.26 -1.05 -4.77
C MET A 57 -11.24 -1.65 -3.80
N LYS A 58 -11.23 -3.00 -3.66
CA LYS A 58 -10.23 -3.69 -2.84
C LYS A 58 -8.82 -3.47 -3.38
N ALA A 59 -8.62 -3.66 -4.69
CA ALA A 59 -7.31 -3.44 -5.32
C ALA A 59 -6.82 -2.00 -5.13
N GLU A 60 -7.70 -1.01 -5.29
CA GLU A 60 -7.35 0.39 -5.09
C GLU A 60 -6.97 0.68 -3.61
N LYS A 61 -7.69 0.11 -2.66
CA LYS A 61 -7.40 0.26 -1.23
C LYS A 61 -6.06 -0.39 -0.85
N ASP A 62 -5.78 -1.57 -1.40
CA ASP A 62 -4.52 -2.26 -1.19
C ASP A 62 -3.35 -1.48 -1.78
N TYR A 63 -3.53 -0.94 -2.99
CA TYR A 63 -2.52 -0.09 -3.62
C TYR A 63 -2.21 1.16 -2.81
N ARG A 64 -3.24 1.86 -2.31
CA ARG A 64 -3.06 3.03 -1.44
C ARG A 64 -2.35 2.68 -0.14
N SER A 65 -2.67 1.53 0.45
CA SER A 65 -2.03 1.05 1.67
C SER A 65 -0.55 0.69 1.43
N TYR A 66 -0.26 0.05 0.30
CA TYR A 66 1.10 -0.24 -0.13
C TYR A 66 1.93 1.03 -0.34
N ARG A 67 1.36 2.03 -1.04
CA ARG A 67 2.01 3.33 -1.24
C ARG A 67 2.29 4.04 0.08
N ALA A 68 1.30 4.12 0.96
CA ALA A 68 1.49 4.74 2.27
C ALA A 68 2.58 4.03 3.10
N ALA A 69 2.69 2.69 2.99
CA ALA A 69 3.75 1.95 3.65
C ALA A 69 5.14 2.20 3.03
N GLN A 70 5.23 2.36 1.70
CA GLN A 70 6.47 2.76 1.03
C GLN A 70 6.90 4.16 1.47
N ASP A 71 5.99 5.13 1.42
CA ASP A 71 6.28 6.53 1.78
C ASP A 71 6.80 6.60 3.22
N ALA A 72 6.14 5.90 4.16
CA ALA A 72 6.59 5.82 5.55
C ALA A 72 7.97 5.14 5.72
N ALA A 73 8.29 4.14 4.88
CA ALA A 73 9.59 3.48 4.91
C ALA A 73 10.70 4.38 4.36
N ASP A 74 10.41 5.18 3.34
CA ASP A 74 11.35 6.14 2.76
C ASP A 74 11.61 7.29 3.75
N ASP A 75 10.58 7.83 4.40
CA ASP A 75 10.73 8.82 5.49
C ASP A 75 11.62 8.29 6.62
N TYR A 76 11.41 7.03 7.02
CA TYR A 76 12.22 6.40 8.07
C TYR A 76 13.69 6.21 7.65
N ARG A 77 13.94 5.85 6.38
CA ARG A 77 15.30 5.74 5.82
C ARG A 77 15.99 7.10 5.77
N GLU A 78 15.29 8.14 5.35
CA GLU A 78 15.81 9.50 5.34
C GLU A 78 16.18 9.96 6.76
N HIS A 79 15.31 9.68 7.74
CA HIS A 79 15.60 9.99 9.14
C HIS A 79 16.83 9.25 9.69
N LEU A 80 17.02 7.98 9.31
CA LEU A 80 18.21 7.21 9.69
C LEU A 80 19.48 7.79 9.06
N ALA A 81 19.45 8.13 7.76
CA ALA A 81 20.58 8.77 7.07
C ALA A 81 20.94 10.14 7.70
N ASN A 82 19.93 10.93 8.07
CA ASN A 82 20.13 12.21 8.77
C ASN A 82 20.69 12.03 10.18
N LYS A 83 20.26 10.99 10.92
CA LYS A 83 20.85 10.66 12.23
C LYS A 83 22.29 10.18 12.13
N GLU A 84 22.61 9.39 11.11
CA GLU A 84 23.96 8.87 10.90
C GLU A 84 24.94 9.99 10.55
N THR A 85 24.55 10.89 9.64
CA THR A 85 25.33 12.09 9.32
C THR A 85 25.47 13.04 10.51
N ALA A 86 24.41 13.26 11.30
CA ALA A 86 24.49 14.05 12.53
C ALA A 86 25.40 13.42 13.60
N ARG A 87 25.45 12.08 13.69
CA ARG A 87 26.30 11.35 14.64
C ARG A 87 27.78 11.36 14.24
N LEU A 88 28.08 11.37 12.95
CA LEU A 88 29.44 11.40 12.44
C LEU A 88 30.08 12.80 12.48
N GLY A 89 29.29 13.87 12.68
CA GLY A 89 29.78 15.25 12.80
C GLY A 89 30.33 15.85 11.50
N PHE A 90 30.32 15.09 10.41
CA PHE A 90 30.80 15.48 9.08
C PHE A 90 29.82 14.93 8.04
N THR A 91 29.55 15.70 6.98
CA THR A 91 28.72 15.22 5.87
C THR A 91 29.48 14.19 5.03
N ASN A 92 28.78 13.32 4.30
CA ASN A 92 29.43 12.38 3.37
C ASN A 92 30.33 13.08 2.34
N THR A 93 29.98 14.31 1.95
CA THR A 93 30.79 15.16 1.06
C THR A 93 32.09 15.62 1.73
N GLU A 94 32.02 16.00 3.01
CA GLU A 94 33.18 16.39 3.81
C GLU A 94 34.14 15.21 4.02
N MET A 95 33.58 14.02 4.32
CA MET A 95 34.34 12.78 4.45
C MET A 95 35.02 12.40 3.12
N ALA A 96 34.31 12.49 2.00
CA ALA A 96 34.87 12.22 0.68
C ALA A 96 36.01 13.18 0.32
N ARG A 97 35.91 14.47 0.68
CA ARG A 97 37.01 15.44 0.51
C ARG A 97 38.23 15.09 1.35
N GLN A 98 38.02 14.65 2.59
CA GLN A 98 39.12 14.25 3.49
C GLN A 98 39.80 12.96 3.05
N LEU A 99 39.03 12.01 2.49
CA LEU A 99 39.55 10.72 2.01
C LEU A 99 40.21 10.81 0.62
N ALA A 100 39.79 11.75 -0.24
CA ALA A 100 40.32 11.92 -1.59
C ALA A 100 41.87 11.99 -1.68
N PRO A 101 42.58 12.79 -0.86
CA PRO A 101 44.05 12.82 -0.91
C PRO A 101 44.71 11.53 -0.41
N ILE A 102 44.08 10.79 0.51
CA ILE A 102 44.58 9.50 1.01
C ILE A 102 44.45 8.43 -0.07
N LEU A 103 43.27 8.34 -0.71
CA LEU A 103 43.01 7.40 -1.80
C LEU A 103 43.91 7.65 -3.01
N LYS A 104 44.18 8.92 -3.33
CA LYS A 104 45.09 9.31 -4.41
C LYS A 104 46.52 8.82 -4.15
N ARG A 105 47.04 9.00 -2.92
CA ARG A 105 48.38 8.51 -2.54
C ARG A 105 48.47 6.99 -2.63
N MET A 106 47.44 6.27 -2.18
CA MET A 106 47.41 4.81 -2.27
C MET A 106 47.44 4.31 -3.73
N GLN A 107 46.75 5.00 -4.65
CA GLN A 107 46.77 4.69 -6.08
C GLN A 107 48.12 5.00 -6.74
N ASP A 108 48.74 6.12 -6.37
CA ASP A 108 50.07 6.49 -6.87
C ASP A 108 51.16 5.51 -6.39
N GLU A 109 51.02 4.96 -5.17
CA GLU A 109 51.93 3.96 -4.60
C GLU A 109 51.74 2.54 -5.19
N THR A 110 50.54 2.19 -5.66
CA THR A 110 50.29 0.90 -6.35
C THR A 110 50.59 0.93 -7.84
N GLY A 111 50.79 2.11 -8.45
CA GLY A 111 51.18 2.28 -9.85
C GLY A 111 52.68 2.29 -10.13
N SER A 112 53.52 2.20 -9.09
CA SER A 112 54.99 2.10 -9.20
C SER A 112 55.44 0.67 -8.86
N GLY A 113 55.09 -0.29 -9.73
CA GLY A 113 55.53 -1.68 -9.67
C GLY A 113 55.77 -2.23 -11.06
#